data_AF-A0AAW0X4C9-F1
#
_entry.id   AF-A0AAW0X4C9-F1
#
_cell.length_a   1.000
_cell.length_b   1.000
_cell.length_c   1.000
_cell.angle_alpha   90.00
_cell.angle_beta   90.00
_cell.angle_gamma   90.00
#
_symmetry.space_group_name_H-M   'P 1'
#
loop_
_entity.id
_entity.type
_entity.pdbx_description
1 polymer ?
#
loop_
_entity_poly.entity_id
_entity_poly.type
_entity_poly.pdbx_seq_one_letter_code
_entity_poly.pdbx_strand_id
1 'polypeptide(L)'
;MKASLRRCSDPLRCQHLWDAITTIRNHKQLPSFDRIRRYMSRMHNMKSDEVEKHLEECASDNLIAVTRKVGQKGSKVGIEQEGFRLPTPPEEPDGHDWYCFECHKGGDVVCCSKCYRVFHEMCINVEDHPYDNEPFVCVVCKKRLYQRSIRSRINRDDLNMLLAFTVGRLKERLPVNIMERVIPASQKPGVFLSDRAATSHQALIRSDQLSRVSASEPWRAQLLLHHQMDLNTMEKKTNDCRYKTIYDFEIDALTIVHNVVIYQGVHSSVADMARQMLRDCQYDLMELEQCKDCYRMSNEKSDKYWFCKPCRPPHQLVYAKQKGFPYWPAKVIRLENELYDVRFFGSQHQRAVIEKSHIRPISVNIHTLQVKRTSAWNKACEELKKHQEFLSMMSNHEPDHRNMRTDSDPRHKVDTLSPHQEPQHQHRLEVAAMEKY
;
A
#
# COMPACT_ATOMS: atom_id res chain seq x y z
N MET A 1 -13.93 -19.77 -12.64
CA MET A 1 -14.09 -18.56 -11.79
C MET A 1 -15.51 -18.05 -11.95
N LYS A 2 -16.25 -17.76 -10.87
CA LYS A 2 -17.59 -17.18 -10.97
C LYS A 2 -17.52 -15.72 -10.56
N ALA A 3 -17.78 -14.81 -11.50
CA ALA A 3 -17.93 -13.39 -11.21
C ALA A 3 -19.32 -13.12 -10.62
N SER A 4 -19.40 -12.12 -9.75
CA SER A 4 -20.65 -11.63 -9.19
C SER A 4 -20.63 -10.10 -9.16
N LEU A 5 -21.72 -9.48 -9.61
CA LEU A 5 -21.93 -8.05 -9.45
C LEU A 5 -22.01 -7.70 -7.97
N ARG A 6 -21.08 -6.88 -7.49
CA ARG A 6 -21.08 -6.41 -6.09
C ARG A 6 -21.57 -4.98 -5.90
N ARG A 7 -21.07 -4.05 -6.71
CA ARG A 7 -21.55 -2.65 -6.76
C ARG A 7 -21.54 -2.15 -8.18
N CYS A 8 -22.59 -1.47 -8.59
CA CYS A 8 -22.67 -0.82 -9.90
C CYS A 8 -22.34 0.67 -9.84
N SER A 9 -22.53 1.30 -8.67
CA SER A 9 -22.33 2.73 -8.47
C SER A 9 -20.86 3.13 -8.43
N ASP A 10 -20.56 4.29 -9.02
CA ASP A 10 -19.28 4.94 -8.86
C ASP A 10 -19.18 5.61 -7.48
N PRO A 11 -18.14 5.31 -6.68
CA PRO A 11 -18.04 5.77 -5.29
C PRO A 11 -17.89 7.29 -5.19
N LEU A 12 -17.28 7.94 -6.19
CA LEU A 12 -17.13 9.38 -6.21
C LEU A 12 -18.46 10.08 -6.52
N ARG A 13 -19.19 9.57 -7.52
CA ARG A 13 -20.52 10.08 -7.89
C ARG A 13 -21.55 9.85 -6.77
N CYS A 14 -21.48 8.72 -6.08
CA CYS A 14 -22.30 8.44 -4.90
C CYS A 14 -22.12 9.52 -3.83
N GLN A 15 -20.88 9.93 -3.56
CA GLN A 15 -20.62 11.00 -2.60
C GLN A 15 -21.18 12.36 -3.04
N HIS A 16 -21.15 12.69 -4.32
CA HIS A 16 -21.79 13.91 -4.82
C HIS A 16 -23.31 13.90 -4.62
N LEU A 17 -23.95 12.74 -4.76
CA LEU A 17 -25.37 12.58 -4.43
C LEU A 17 -25.62 12.75 -2.93
N TRP A 18 -24.73 12.23 -2.07
CA TRP A 18 -24.80 12.47 -0.63
C TRP A 18 -24.62 13.95 -0.29
N ASP A 19 -23.69 14.66 -0.92
CA ASP A 19 -23.51 16.11 -0.77
C ASP A 19 -24.79 16.87 -1.15
N ALA A 20 -25.44 16.47 -2.26
CA ALA A 20 -26.72 17.04 -2.69
C ALA A 20 -27.83 16.80 -1.66
N ILE A 21 -27.99 15.55 -1.19
CA ILE A 21 -29.00 15.16 -0.20
C ILE A 21 -28.80 15.91 1.12
N THR A 22 -27.56 15.94 1.62
CA THR A 22 -27.19 16.66 2.85
C THR A 22 -27.47 18.15 2.72
N THR A 23 -27.07 18.77 1.60
CA THR A 23 -27.33 20.19 1.36
C THR A 23 -28.83 20.49 1.35
N ILE A 24 -29.63 19.73 0.60
CA ILE A 24 -31.08 19.94 0.51
C ILE A 24 -31.77 19.73 1.87
N ARG A 25 -31.35 18.71 2.62
CA ARG A 25 -31.85 18.43 3.97
C ARG A 25 -31.50 19.56 4.95
N ASN A 26 -30.30 20.15 4.84
CA ASN A 26 -29.90 21.30 5.67
C ASN A 26 -30.78 22.53 5.41
N HIS A 27 -31.30 22.70 4.19
CA HIS A 27 -32.31 23.69 3.86
C HIS A 27 -33.74 23.31 4.30
N LYS A 28 -33.90 22.23 5.09
CA LYS A 28 -35.19 21.69 5.55
C LYS A 28 -36.15 21.33 4.40
N GLN A 29 -35.61 20.98 3.23
CA GLN A 29 -36.37 20.57 2.07
C GLN A 29 -36.31 19.05 1.86
N LEU A 30 -37.32 18.48 1.21
CA LEU A 30 -37.32 17.08 0.78
C LEU A 30 -36.31 16.91 -0.38
N PRO A 31 -35.32 16.02 -0.28
CA PRO A 31 -34.43 15.71 -1.42
C PRO A 31 -35.20 14.94 -2.50
N SER A 32 -35.85 15.68 -3.41
CA SER A 32 -36.55 15.12 -4.58
C SER A 32 -35.62 15.09 -5.79
N PHE A 33 -35.97 14.28 -6.80
CA PHE A 33 -35.20 14.15 -8.04
C PHE A 33 -34.87 15.52 -8.65
N ASP A 34 -35.86 16.40 -8.84
CA ASP A 34 -35.65 17.75 -9.38
C ASP A 34 -34.67 18.63 -8.60
N ARG A 35 -34.60 18.47 -7.28
CA ARG A 35 -33.68 19.25 -6.44
C ARG A 35 -32.27 18.70 -6.55
N ILE A 36 -32.12 17.37 -6.51
CA ILE A 36 -30.83 16.71 -6.69
C ILE A 36 -30.29 17.00 -8.08
N ARG A 37 -31.09 16.80 -9.13
CA ARG A 37 -30.74 17.14 -10.51
C ARG A 37 -30.24 18.58 -10.67
N ARG A 38 -30.96 19.56 -10.10
CA ARG A 38 -30.53 20.98 -10.13
C ARG A 38 -29.26 21.25 -9.33
N TYR A 39 -29.00 20.49 -8.27
CA TYR A 39 -27.74 20.58 -7.54
C TYR A 39 -26.59 20.01 -8.38
N MET A 40 -26.76 18.78 -8.88
CA MET A 40 -25.76 18.05 -9.66
C MET A 40 -25.40 18.76 -10.98
N SER A 41 -26.39 19.33 -11.67
CA SER A 41 -26.16 20.13 -12.87
C SER A 41 -25.34 21.39 -12.57
N ARG A 42 -25.59 22.07 -11.45
CA ARG A 42 -24.87 23.30 -11.08
C ARG A 42 -23.46 23.05 -10.54
N MET A 43 -23.29 22.01 -9.71
CA MET A 43 -22.03 21.77 -8.99
C MET A 43 -21.09 20.83 -9.75
N HIS A 44 -21.64 19.90 -10.53
CA HIS A 44 -20.88 18.82 -11.18
C HIS A 44 -21.11 18.76 -12.70
N ASN A 45 -21.88 19.70 -13.28
CA ASN A 45 -22.17 19.76 -14.71
C ASN A 45 -22.77 18.46 -15.29
N MET A 46 -23.59 17.76 -14.50
CA MET A 46 -24.19 16.47 -14.89
C MET A 46 -25.55 16.63 -15.55
N LYS A 47 -25.83 15.80 -16.57
CA LYS A 47 -27.11 15.80 -17.29
C LYS A 47 -28.21 15.10 -16.49
N SER A 48 -29.48 15.36 -16.83
CA SER A 48 -30.64 14.78 -16.15
C SER A 48 -30.60 13.25 -16.11
N ASP A 49 -30.44 12.64 -17.28
CA ASP A 49 -30.46 11.19 -17.47
C ASP A 49 -29.30 10.51 -16.72
N GLU A 50 -28.14 11.18 -16.65
CA GLU A 50 -27.01 10.70 -15.87
C GLU A 50 -27.31 10.74 -14.36
N VAL A 51 -27.98 11.77 -13.86
CA VAL A 51 -28.34 11.86 -12.44
C VAL A 51 -29.34 10.79 -12.05
N GLU A 52 -30.33 10.53 -12.91
CA GLU A 52 -31.33 9.46 -12.73
C GLU A 52 -30.64 8.09 -12.64
N LYS A 53 -29.80 7.78 -13.63
CA LYS A 53 -29.03 6.53 -13.64
C LYS A 53 -28.19 6.33 -12.37
N HIS A 54 -27.47 7.35 -11.91
CA HIS A 54 -26.65 7.22 -10.70
C HIS A 54 -27.49 7.06 -9.43
N LEU A 55 -28.67 7.68 -9.37
CA LEU A 55 -29.60 7.49 -8.24
C LEU A 55 -30.11 6.04 -8.21
N GLU A 56 -30.44 5.47 -9.36
CA GLU A 56 -30.84 4.06 -9.49
C GLU A 56 -29.71 3.11 -9.10
N GLU A 57 -28.49 3.34 -9.61
CA GLU A 57 -27.30 2.55 -9.27
C GLU A 57 -27.03 2.59 -7.76
N CYS A 58 -27.03 3.79 -7.15
CA CYS A 58 -26.82 3.94 -5.70
C CYS A 58 -27.96 3.34 -4.86
N ALA A 59 -29.20 3.36 -5.36
CA ALA A 59 -30.32 2.73 -4.68
C ALA A 59 -30.19 1.20 -4.70
N SER A 60 -29.76 0.63 -5.84
CA SER A 60 -29.53 -0.82 -5.97
C SER A 60 -28.37 -1.32 -5.08
N ASP A 61 -27.35 -0.49 -4.88
CA ASP A 61 -26.21 -0.78 -4.01
C ASP A 61 -26.49 -0.47 -2.52
N ASN A 62 -27.73 -0.10 -2.16
CA ASN A 62 -28.14 0.34 -0.82
C ASN A 62 -27.35 1.55 -0.27
N LEU A 63 -26.77 2.36 -1.15
CA LEU A 63 -26.06 3.59 -0.82
C LEU A 63 -26.99 4.81 -0.78
N ILE A 64 -28.23 4.69 -1.24
CA ILE A 64 -29.28 5.71 -1.09
C ILE A 64 -30.62 5.02 -0.81
N ALA A 65 -31.35 5.48 0.21
CA ALA A 65 -32.67 4.97 0.51
C ALA A 65 -33.76 5.80 -0.20
N VAL A 66 -34.58 5.15 -1.03
CA VAL A 66 -35.72 5.76 -1.71
C VAL A 66 -36.95 5.68 -0.79
N THR A 67 -37.60 6.82 -0.55
CA THR A 67 -38.81 6.86 0.28
C THR A 67 -39.95 7.59 -0.43
N ARG A 68 -41.15 7.02 -0.42
CA ARG A 68 -42.35 7.66 -0.95
C ARG A 68 -43.05 8.40 0.18
N LYS A 69 -43.33 9.69 -0.02
CA LYS A 69 -44.12 10.50 0.92
C LYS A 69 -45.26 11.17 0.19
N VAL A 70 -46.47 11.03 0.73
CA VAL A 70 -47.63 11.79 0.28
C VAL A 70 -47.52 13.21 0.83
N GLY A 71 -47.68 14.22 -0.03
CA GLY A 71 -47.69 15.61 0.41
C GLY A 71 -48.85 15.88 1.37
N GLN A 72 -48.56 16.46 2.53
CA GLN A 72 -49.57 16.76 3.57
C GLN A 72 -49.96 18.23 3.63
N LYS A 73 -49.28 19.14 2.90
CA LYS A 73 -49.52 20.60 2.94
C LYS A 73 -49.26 21.29 1.58
N GLY A 74 -50.03 22.34 1.30
CA GLY A 74 -49.88 23.23 0.12
C GLY A 74 -50.43 22.67 -1.20
N SER A 75 -49.97 23.20 -2.33
CA SER A 75 -50.42 22.81 -3.69
C SER A 75 -50.07 21.38 -4.12
N LYS A 76 -49.45 20.60 -3.24
CA LYS A 76 -49.05 19.20 -3.48
C LYS A 76 -49.67 18.22 -2.48
N VAL A 77 -50.77 18.59 -1.83
CA VAL A 77 -51.53 17.71 -0.93
C VAL A 77 -52.07 16.51 -1.72
N GLY A 78 -51.83 15.30 -1.24
CA GLY A 78 -52.29 14.05 -1.87
C GLY A 78 -51.41 13.54 -3.01
N ILE A 79 -50.37 14.28 -3.44
CA ILE A 79 -49.44 13.84 -4.48
C ILE A 79 -48.29 13.06 -3.85
N GLU A 80 -48.07 11.83 -4.30
CA GLU A 80 -46.89 11.03 -3.95
C GLU A 80 -45.63 11.68 -4.52
N GLN A 81 -44.64 11.87 -3.65
CA GLN A 81 -43.33 12.38 -4.03
C GLN A 81 -42.25 11.41 -3.55
N GLU A 82 -41.39 11.01 -4.49
CA GLU A 82 -40.18 10.26 -4.18
C GLU A 82 -39.13 11.20 -3.54
N GLY A 83 -38.59 10.75 -2.41
CA GLY A 83 -37.59 11.46 -1.63
C GLY A 83 -36.43 10.54 -1.29
N PHE A 84 -35.22 11.00 -1.57
CA PHE A 84 -33.98 10.27 -1.34
C PHE A 84 -33.41 10.60 0.03
N ARG A 85 -32.90 9.59 0.73
CA ARG A 85 -32.26 9.72 2.05
C ARG A 85 -30.89 9.09 2.05
N LEU A 86 -30.04 9.58 2.96
CA LEU A 86 -28.77 8.94 3.26
C LEU A 86 -29.02 7.51 3.78
N PRO A 87 -28.16 6.56 3.40
CA PRO A 87 -28.31 5.16 3.79
C PRO A 87 -27.98 4.97 5.28
N THR A 88 -28.48 3.90 5.85
CA THR A 88 -28.02 3.37 7.15
C THR A 88 -26.99 2.28 6.89
N PRO A 89 -25.89 2.21 7.65
CA PRO A 89 -24.95 1.10 7.55
C PRO A 89 -25.66 -0.25 7.67
N PRO A 90 -25.30 -1.26 6.87
CA PRO A 90 -25.90 -2.59 6.98
C PRO A 90 -25.59 -3.21 8.35
N GLU A 91 -26.52 -4.01 8.86
CA GLU A 91 -26.38 -4.69 10.17
C GLU A 91 -25.24 -5.73 10.15
N GLU A 92 -25.02 -6.38 9.01
CA GLU A 92 -23.94 -7.34 8.81
C GLU A 92 -22.95 -6.87 7.73
N PRO A 93 -21.63 -6.92 7.99
CA PRO A 93 -20.61 -6.57 7.01
C PRO A 93 -20.49 -7.67 5.95
N ASP A 94 -20.34 -7.27 4.69
CA ASP A 94 -20.05 -8.19 3.58
C ASP A 94 -18.73 -8.94 3.84
N GLY A 95 -18.62 -10.19 3.39
CA GLY A 95 -17.41 -11.00 3.54
C GLY A 95 -16.25 -10.54 2.64
N HIS A 96 -16.55 -9.78 1.59
CA HIS A 96 -15.59 -9.33 0.59
C HIS A 96 -15.79 -7.85 0.22
N ASP A 97 -14.74 -7.27 -0.34
CA ASP A 97 -14.75 -5.92 -0.88
C ASP A 97 -15.73 -5.78 -2.06
N TRP A 98 -16.17 -4.56 -2.28
CA TRP A 98 -17.08 -4.21 -3.39
C TRP A 98 -16.35 -3.71 -4.62
N TYR A 99 -15.09 -3.31 -4.47
CA TYR A 99 -14.30 -2.68 -5.51
C TYR A 99 -13.11 -3.57 -5.89
N CYS A 100 -12.85 -3.69 -7.20
CA CYS A 100 -11.69 -4.44 -7.68
C CYS A 100 -10.40 -3.89 -7.08
N PHE A 101 -9.56 -4.76 -6.51
CA PHE A 101 -8.34 -4.32 -5.82
C PHE A 101 -7.32 -3.67 -6.77
N GLU A 102 -7.34 -4.06 -8.04
CA GLU A 102 -6.46 -3.53 -9.09
C GLU A 102 -6.92 -2.17 -9.66
N CYS A 103 -8.17 -2.08 -10.17
CA CYS A 103 -8.64 -0.86 -10.85
C CYS A 103 -9.49 0.07 -9.98
N HIS A 104 -9.85 -0.36 -8.76
CA HIS A 104 -10.64 0.39 -7.77
C HIS A 104 -12.10 0.70 -8.17
N LYS A 105 -12.63 0.01 -9.19
CA LYS A 105 -14.00 0.19 -9.68
C LYS A 105 -14.92 -0.94 -9.23
N GLY A 106 -16.21 -0.64 -9.16
CA GLY A 106 -17.27 -1.64 -9.01
C GLY A 106 -17.47 -2.47 -10.29
N GLY A 107 -18.48 -3.35 -10.26
CA GLY A 107 -18.90 -4.20 -11.38
C GLY A 107 -18.88 -5.69 -11.02
N ASP A 108 -18.79 -6.52 -12.06
CA ASP A 108 -18.67 -7.97 -11.94
C ASP A 108 -17.26 -8.37 -11.51
N VAL A 109 -17.13 -8.89 -10.29
CA VAL A 109 -15.84 -9.21 -9.70
C VAL A 109 -15.78 -10.65 -9.20
N VAL A 110 -14.59 -11.24 -9.26
CA VAL A 110 -14.27 -12.57 -8.75
C VAL A 110 -13.67 -12.43 -7.35
N CYS A 111 -14.14 -13.26 -6.43
CA CYS A 111 -13.78 -13.19 -5.01
C CYS A 111 -12.58 -14.10 -4.69
N CYS A 112 -11.60 -13.57 -3.97
CA CYS A 112 -10.52 -14.40 -3.46
C CYS A 112 -11.03 -15.36 -2.36
N SER A 113 -10.62 -16.62 -2.42
CA SER A 113 -10.96 -17.63 -1.40
C SER A 113 -10.17 -17.49 -0.08
N LYS A 114 -9.14 -16.64 -0.04
CA LYS A 114 -8.22 -16.50 1.11
C LYS A 114 -8.23 -15.13 1.80
N CYS A 115 -8.89 -14.13 1.21
CA CYS A 115 -9.05 -12.80 1.81
C CYS A 115 -10.28 -12.09 1.24
N TYR A 116 -10.57 -10.90 1.75
CA TYR A 116 -11.70 -10.08 1.34
C TYR A 116 -11.59 -9.46 -0.07
N ARG A 117 -10.40 -9.47 -0.69
CA ARG A 117 -10.18 -8.77 -1.98
C ARG A 117 -10.94 -9.42 -3.14
N VAL A 118 -11.37 -8.58 -4.06
CA VAL A 118 -12.05 -8.95 -5.31
C VAL A 118 -11.34 -8.35 -6.51
N PHE A 119 -11.50 -8.96 -7.69
CA PHE A 119 -10.84 -8.54 -8.93
C PHE A 119 -11.80 -8.67 -10.11
N HIS A 120 -11.79 -7.73 -11.07
CA HIS A 120 -12.40 -8.00 -12.37
C HIS A 120 -11.61 -9.09 -13.07
N GLU A 121 -12.28 -9.93 -13.86
CA GLU A 121 -11.63 -11.00 -14.63
C GLU A 121 -10.51 -10.45 -15.53
N MET A 122 -10.77 -9.33 -16.22
CA MET A 122 -9.78 -8.63 -17.05
C MET A 122 -8.63 -7.97 -16.28
N CYS A 123 -8.75 -7.82 -14.95
CA CYS A 123 -7.69 -7.26 -14.10
C CYS A 123 -6.81 -8.34 -13.48
N ILE A 124 -7.11 -9.63 -13.72
CA ILE A 124 -6.30 -10.75 -13.27
C ILE A 124 -5.27 -11.06 -14.37
N ASN A 125 -4.00 -11.18 -14.01
CA ASN A 125 -2.98 -11.63 -14.96
C ASN A 125 -3.28 -13.06 -15.43
N VAL A 126 -2.95 -13.39 -16.68
CA VAL A 126 -3.18 -14.74 -17.24
C VAL A 126 -2.54 -15.83 -16.37
N GLU A 127 -1.32 -15.59 -15.88
CA GLU A 127 -0.60 -16.49 -14.97
C GLU A 127 -1.29 -16.69 -13.62
N ASP A 128 -2.17 -15.76 -13.24
CA ASP A 128 -2.89 -15.79 -11.99
C ASP A 128 -4.25 -16.49 -12.05
N HIS A 129 -4.69 -16.88 -13.24
CA HIS A 129 -5.93 -17.63 -13.41
C HIS A 129 -5.80 -19.01 -12.72
N PRO A 130 -6.85 -19.47 -12.01
CA PRO A 130 -6.86 -20.80 -11.43
C PRO A 130 -6.88 -21.85 -12.55
N TYR A 131 -6.19 -22.96 -12.32
CA TYR A 131 -6.34 -24.15 -13.15
C TYR A 131 -7.74 -24.76 -12.96
N ASP A 132 -8.19 -25.56 -13.93
CA ASP A 132 -9.58 -26.03 -14.00
C ASP A 132 -10.12 -26.56 -12.65
N ASN A 133 -11.26 -26.02 -12.25
CA ASN A 133 -12.00 -26.28 -11.00
C ASN A 133 -11.36 -25.83 -9.68
N GLU A 134 -10.22 -25.13 -9.68
CA GLU A 134 -9.65 -24.58 -8.44
C GLU A 134 -10.32 -23.27 -7.98
N PRO A 135 -10.43 -23.03 -6.66
CA PRO A 135 -10.92 -21.77 -6.14
C PRO A 135 -9.91 -20.66 -6.43
N PHE A 136 -10.40 -19.49 -6.87
CA PHE A 136 -9.54 -18.34 -7.15
C PHE A 136 -8.78 -17.88 -5.89
N VAL A 137 -7.47 -17.71 -6.02
CA VAL A 137 -6.58 -17.11 -5.01
C VAL A 137 -5.89 -15.92 -5.67
N CYS A 138 -6.08 -14.72 -5.14
CA CYS A 138 -5.51 -13.53 -5.76
C CYS A 138 -3.98 -13.46 -5.66
N VAL A 139 -3.38 -12.66 -6.55
CA VAL A 139 -1.92 -12.41 -6.61
C VAL A 139 -1.35 -11.99 -5.26
N VAL A 140 -2.08 -11.19 -4.50
CA VAL A 140 -1.69 -10.74 -3.15
C VAL A 140 -1.60 -11.93 -2.19
N CYS A 141 -2.57 -12.84 -2.20
CA CYS A 141 -2.53 -14.02 -1.34
C CYS A 141 -1.44 -15.01 -1.78
N LYS A 142 -1.26 -15.22 -3.08
CA LYS A 142 -0.18 -16.07 -3.61
C LYS A 142 1.20 -15.55 -3.20
N LYS A 143 1.49 -14.27 -3.45
CA LYS A 143 2.76 -13.63 -3.05
C LYS A 143 2.95 -13.67 -1.52
N ARG A 144 1.89 -13.46 -0.74
CA ARG A 144 1.93 -13.57 0.73
C ARG A 144 2.26 -14.99 1.22
N LEU A 145 1.66 -16.01 0.63
CA LEU A 145 1.94 -17.40 0.97
C LEU A 145 3.38 -17.76 0.62
N TYR A 146 3.85 -17.37 -0.57
CA TYR A 146 5.24 -17.55 -0.99
C TYR A 146 6.23 -16.87 -0.02
N GLN A 147 6.02 -15.60 0.30
CA GLN A 147 6.87 -14.85 1.24
C GLN A 147 6.90 -15.46 2.64
N ARG A 148 5.82 -16.11 3.08
CA ARG A 148 5.78 -16.83 4.37
C ARG A 148 6.45 -18.21 4.33
N SER A 149 6.54 -18.82 3.15
CA SER A 149 7.25 -20.09 2.96
C SER A 149 8.78 -19.92 3.01
N ILE A 150 9.28 -18.72 2.65
CA ILE A 150 10.70 -18.40 2.73
C ILE A 150 11.07 -18.09 4.18
N ARG A 151 12.11 -18.75 4.68
CA ARG A 151 12.65 -18.46 6.02
C ARG A 151 13.29 -17.07 6.04
N SER A 152 12.66 -16.14 6.76
CA SER A 152 13.20 -14.80 6.98
C SER A 152 14.54 -14.86 7.74
N ARG A 153 15.51 -14.04 7.31
CA ARG A 153 16.78 -13.79 8.03
C ARG A 153 16.65 -12.72 9.14
N ILE A 154 15.44 -12.18 9.30
CA ILE A 154 15.09 -11.14 10.26
C ILE A 154 14.07 -11.73 11.22
N ASN A 155 14.35 -11.66 12.52
CA ASN A 155 13.34 -12.03 13.53
C ASN A 155 12.19 -11.00 13.50
N ARG A 156 11.07 -11.36 14.13
CA ARG A 156 9.85 -10.54 14.05
C ARG A 156 10.02 -9.16 14.69
N ASP A 157 10.70 -9.07 15.82
CA ASP A 157 10.81 -7.83 16.58
C ASP A 157 11.74 -6.84 15.86
N ASP A 158 12.89 -7.33 15.35
CA ASP A 158 13.79 -6.56 14.49
C ASP A 158 13.08 -6.11 13.21
N LEU A 159 12.29 -6.99 12.57
CA LEU A 159 11.53 -6.64 11.37
C LEU A 159 10.59 -5.47 11.66
N ASN A 160 9.79 -5.56 12.73
CA ASN A 160 8.80 -4.54 13.04
C ASN A 160 9.45 -3.23 13.50
N MET A 161 10.59 -3.29 14.20
CA MET A 161 11.41 -2.11 14.51
C MET A 161 11.93 -1.42 13.24
N LEU A 162 12.39 -2.18 12.24
CA LEU A 162 12.86 -1.61 10.98
C LEU A 162 11.71 -1.00 10.17
N LEU A 163 10.56 -1.67 10.12
CA LEU A 163 9.33 -1.15 9.49
C LEU A 163 8.81 0.12 10.18
N ALA A 164 9.10 0.31 11.48
CA ALA A 164 8.74 1.52 12.20
C ALA A 164 9.46 2.76 11.64
N PHE A 165 10.72 2.63 11.19
CA PHE A 165 11.39 3.71 10.46
C PHE A 165 10.70 4.04 9.15
N THR A 166 10.26 3.02 8.41
CA THR A 166 9.54 3.19 7.14
C THR A 166 8.25 3.98 7.37
N VAL A 167 7.38 3.53 8.28
CA VAL A 167 6.09 4.21 8.52
C VAL A 167 6.29 5.64 9.06
N GLY A 168 7.29 5.87 9.91
CA GLY A 168 7.64 7.22 10.39
C GLY A 168 7.95 8.17 9.23
N ARG A 169 8.76 7.73 8.26
CA ARG A 169 9.08 8.53 7.07
C ARG A 169 7.89 8.74 6.15
N LEU A 170 7.02 7.75 5.98
CA LEU A 170 5.80 7.87 5.17
C LEU A 170 4.85 8.94 5.76
N LYS A 171 4.77 9.04 7.09
CA LYS A 171 3.95 10.06 7.80
C LYS A 171 4.45 11.48 7.57
N GLU A 172 5.75 11.70 7.37
CA GLU A 172 6.29 13.03 7.07
C GLU A 172 5.91 13.55 5.67
N ARG A 173 5.59 12.64 4.74
CA ARG A 173 5.34 12.96 3.33
C ARG A 173 3.88 13.03 2.93
N LEU A 174 2.96 12.52 3.76
CA LEU A 174 1.54 12.54 3.49
C LEU A 174 0.80 13.54 4.37
N PRO A 175 -0.21 14.25 3.83
CA PRO A 175 -1.08 15.07 4.65
C PRO A 175 -1.84 14.19 5.66
N VAL A 176 -1.99 14.70 6.88
CA VAL A 176 -2.52 13.95 8.04
C VAL A 176 -3.92 13.36 7.80
N ASN A 177 -4.71 13.98 6.91
CA ASN A 177 -6.13 13.66 6.73
C ASN A 177 -6.46 13.21 5.31
N ILE A 178 -5.87 12.10 4.87
CA ILE A 178 -6.04 11.54 3.50
C ILE A 178 -7.52 11.16 3.19
N MET A 179 -8.32 10.91 4.23
CA MET A 179 -9.74 10.55 4.14
C MET A 179 -10.69 11.71 4.49
N GLU A 180 -10.19 12.95 4.62
CA GLU A 180 -11.04 14.11 4.83
C GLU A 180 -11.46 14.72 3.48
N ARG A 181 -12.74 15.12 3.38
CA ARG A 181 -13.29 15.77 2.19
C ARG A 181 -13.79 17.16 2.56
N VAL A 182 -13.40 18.14 1.75
CA VAL A 182 -13.89 19.52 1.88
C VAL A 182 -15.15 19.68 1.04
N ILE A 183 -16.30 19.87 1.69
CA ILE A 183 -17.57 20.15 1.01
C ILE A 183 -17.57 21.64 0.61
N PRO A 184 -17.82 21.99 -0.66
CA PRO A 184 -18.03 23.39 -1.04
C PRO A 184 -19.24 23.95 -0.29
N ALA A 185 -19.03 25.00 0.52
CA ALA A 185 -20.15 25.69 1.16
C ALA A 185 -21.11 26.24 0.10
N SER A 186 -22.40 25.90 0.21
CA SER A 186 -23.45 26.51 -0.61
C SER A 186 -23.35 28.03 -0.46
N GLN A 187 -23.10 28.74 -1.57
CA GLN A 187 -23.43 30.16 -1.63
C GLN A 187 -24.90 30.30 -1.20
N LYS A 188 -25.18 31.13 -0.19
CA LYS A 188 -26.57 31.51 0.11
C LYS A 188 -27.17 32.07 -1.18
N PRO A 189 -28.34 31.61 -1.66
CA PRO A 189 -29.05 32.33 -2.70
C PRO A 189 -29.39 33.70 -2.12
N GLY A 190 -28.73 34.74 -2.64
CA GLY A 190 -29.14 36.11 -2.40
C GLY A 190 -30.60 36.26 -2.81
N VAL A 191 -31.39 36.69 -1.85
CA VAL A 191 -32.66 37.43 -1.94
C VAL A 191 -33.12 37.75 -3.36
N PHE A 192 -34.35 37.34 -3.68
CA PHE A 192 -35.17 37.89 -4.77
C PHE A 192 -35.04 39.42 -4.83
N LEU A 193 -34.51 39.97 -5.93
CA LEU A 193 -34.84 41.33 -6.37
C LEU A 193 -34.96 41.35 -7.90
N SER A 194 -36.11 41.85 -8.34
CA SER A 194 -36.54 42.06 -9.72
C SER A 194 -35.72 43.15 -10.43
N ASP A 195 -35.76 43.09 -11.77
CA ASP A 195 -35.31 44.11 -12.72
C ASP A 195 -35.56 45.55 -12.26
N ARG A 196 -34.49 46.32 -12.05
CA ARG A 196 -34.32 47.70 -12.52
C ARG A 196 -32.96 48.28 -12.10
N ALA A 197 -32.38 49.04 -13.03
CA ALA A 197 -31.28 49.99 -12.92
C ALA A 197 -29.88 49.50 -13.35
N ALA A 198 -29.40 50.23 -14.36
CA ALA A 198 -28.12 50.13 -15.03
C ALA A 198 -26.98 50.85 -14.26
N THR A 199 -25.77 50.69 -14.80
CA THR A 199 -24.55 51.51 -14.62
C THR A 199 -23.80 51.42 -13.28
N SER A 200 -22.63 50.76 -13.29
CA SER A 200 -21.31 51.43 -13.22
C SER A 200 -20.16 50.44 -13.03
N HIS A 201 -19.01 50.82 -13.59
CA HIS A 201 -17.78 50.06 -13.71
C HIS A 201 -17.04 49.79 -12.38
N GLN A 202 -16.25 48.70 -12.41
CA GLN A 202 -14.94 48.48 -11.77
C GLN A 202 -14.80 48.55 -10.24
N ALA A 203 -14.54 47.39 -9.63
CA ALA A 203 -13.52 47.27 -8.57
C ALA A 203 -12.92 45.85 -8.55
N LEU A 204 -11.59 45.82 -8.48
CA LEU A 204 -10.69 44.69 -8.54
C LEU A 204 -10.73 43.80 -7.28
N ILE A 205 -10.44 42.51 -7.50
CA ILE A 205 -9.68 41.57 -6.67
C ILE A 205 -9.55 41.92 -5.17
N ARG A 206 -10.29 41.20 -4.32
CA ARG A 206 -9.78 40.76 -3.01
C ARG A 206 -10.13 39.29 -2.80
N SER A 207 -9.06 38.49 -2.73
CA SER A 207 -9.06 37.13 -2.24
C SER A 207 -9.42 37.07 -0.76
N ASP A 208 -9.95 35.90 -0.40
CA ASP A 208 -9.76 35.19 0.86
C ASP A 208 -10.92 35.23 1.87
N GLN A 209 -11.15 34.05 2.46
CA GLN A 209 -12.20 33.65 3.40
C GLN A 209 -13.57 33.24 2.84
N LEU A 210 -13.60 32.17 2.03
CA LEU A 210 -14.73 31.25 2.04
C LEU A 210 -14.62 30.35 3.27
N SER A 211 -15.60 30.41 4.17
CA SER A 211 -15.71 29.52 5.33
C SER A 211 -15.90 28.07 4.89
N ARG A 212 -14.78 27.35 4.79
CA ARG A 212 -14.71 25.91 4.53
C ARG A 212 -14.98 25.17 5.84
N VAL A 213 -16.13 24.51 5.93
CA VAL A 213 -16.40 23.63 7.08
C VAL A 213 -15.79 22.26 6.74
N SER A 214 -14.66 21.97 7.36
CA SER A 214 -14.06 20.63 7.35
C SER A 214 -14.90 19.74 8.25
N ALA A 215 -15.78 18.94 7.67
CA ALA A 215 -16.55 17.95 8.41
C ALA A 215 -15.98 16.59 8.05
N SER A 216 -15.15 16.03 8.95
CA SER A 216 -14.89 14.60 8.93
C SER A 216 -16.24 13.90 9.07
N GLU A 217 -16.63 13.13 8.06
CA GLU A 217 -17.85 12.34 8.04
C GLU A 217 -17.49 10.84 8.02
N PRO A 218 -17.13 10.24 9.19
CA PRO A 218 -16.65 8.85 9.26
C PRO A 218 -17.62 7.82 8.68
N TRP A 219 -18.92 8.15 8.67
CA TRP A 219 -19.98 7.28 8.13
C TRP A 219 -19.80 6.99 6.63
N ARG A 220 -19.20 7.91 5.86
CA ARG A 220 -18.93 7.69 4.43
C ARG A 220 -17.91 6.59 4.22
N ALA A 221 -16.82 6.63 4.99
CA ALA A 221 -15.77 5.63 4.94
C ALA A 221 -16.32 4.24 5.30
N GLN A 222 -17.22 4.15 6.29
CA GLN A 222 -17.86 2.88 6.68
C GLN A 222 -18.71 2.26 5.56
N LEU A 223 -19.29 3.09 4.68
CA LEU A 223 -20.14 2.61 3.58
C LEU A 223 -19.35 2.35 2.30
N LEU A 224 -18.22 3.03 2.09
CA LEU A 224 -17.43 2.89 0.86
C LEU A 224 -16.20 1.99 1.02
N LEU A 225 -15.69 1.80 2.23
CA LEU A 225 -14.45 1.08 2.46
C LEU A 225 -14.73 -0.19 3.27
N HIS A 226 -14.48 -1.34 2.66
CA HIS A 226 -14.61 -2.64 3.33
C HIS A 226 -13.57 -2.80 4.44
N HIS A 227 -12.30 -2.48 4.14
CA HIS A 227 -11.19 -2.61 5.08
C HIS A 227 -10.48 -1.28 5.29
N GLN A 228 -10.72 -0.64 6.43
CA GLN A 228 -10.06 0.62 6.78
C GLN A 228 -8.59 0.38 7.13
N MET A 229 -7.71 1.22 6.57
CA MET A 229 -6.27 1.21 6.82
C MET A 229 -5.72 2.62 6.68
N ASP A 230 -4.80 2.98 7.56
CA ASP A 230 -4.09 4.25 7.58
C ASP A 230 -2.69 4.11 8.19
N LEU A 231 -1.87 5.16 8.10
CA LEU A 231 -0.49 5.14 8.58
C LEU A 231 -0.38 5.00 10.11
N ASN A 232 -1.37 5.51 10.86
CA ASN A 232 -1.38 5.39 12.32
C ASN A 232 -1.66 3.92 12.73
N THR A 233 -2.53 3.25 12.00
CA THR A 233 -2.81 1.82 12.15
C THR A 233 -1.58 1.01 11.78
N MET A 234 -0.87 1.37 10.70
CA MET A 234 0.38 0.70 10.33
C MET A 234 1.46 0.86 11.41
N GLU A 235 1.61 2.06 12.00
CA GLU A 235 2.53 2.34 13.10
C GLU A 235 2.16 1.58 14.37
N LYS A 236 0.87 1.49 14.70
CA LYS A 236 0.41 0.64 15.80
C LYS A 236 0.75 -0.83 15.54
N LYS A 237 0.56 -1.32 14.31
CA LYS A 237 0.92 -2.69 13.92
C LYS A 237 2.42 -2.96 14.03
N THR A 238 3.29 -1.99 13.74
CA THR A 238 4.74 -2.14 13.98
C THR A 238 5.05 -2.19 15.46
N ASN A 239 4.45 -1.32 16.28
CA ASN A 239 4.67 -1.31 17.73
C ASN A 239 4.19 -2.61 18.40
N ASP A 240 3.06 -3.15 17.94
CA ASP A 240 2.47 -4.42 18.42
C ASP A 240 3.14 -5.66 17.80
N CYS A 241 4.20 -5.49 16.98
CA CYS A 241 4.93 -6.57 16.30
C CYS A 241 4.05 -7.51 15.45
N ARG A 242 3.07 -6.94 14.71
CA ARG A 242 2.05 -7.70 13.98
C ARG A 242 2.46 -8.15 12.58
N TYR A 243 3.46 -7.52 11.97
CA TYR A 243 3.93 -7.91 10.64
C TYR A 243 4.83 -9.14 10.71
N LYS A 244 4.52 -10.17 9.91
CA LYS A 244 5.33 -11.40 9.85
C LYS A 244 6.34 -11.39 8.71
N THR A 245 6.04 -10.64 7.65
CA THR A 245 6.90 -10.45 6.48
C THR A 245 6.87 -8.98 6.06
N ILE A 246 7.89 -8.57 5.30
CA ILE A 246 7.93 -7.25 4.64
C ILE A 246 6.70 -7.06 3.76
N TYR A 247 6.28 -8.12 3.08
CA TYR A 247 5.09 -8.09 2.24
C TYR A 247 3.78 -7.90 3.02
N ASP A 248 3.66 -8.36 4.28
CA ASP A 248 2.50 -8.06 5.11
C ASP A 248 2.35 -6.53 5.35
N PHE A 249 3.45 -5.77 5.37
CA PHE A 249 3.44 -4.30 5.46
C PHE A 249 3.11 -3.65 4.11
N GLU A 250 3.66 -4.17 3.00
CA GLU A 250 3.33 -3.69 1.65
C GLU A 250 1.82 -3.80 1.35
N ILE A 251 1.19 -4.89 1.80
CA ILE A 251 -0.26 -5.12 1.65
C ILE A 251 -1.10 -4.02 2.30
N ASP A 252 -0.70 -3.54 3.48
CA ASP A 252 -1.41 -2.45 4.15
C ASP A 252 -1.23 -1.13 3.39
N ALA A 253 -0.01 -0.83 2.92
CA ALA A 253 0.25 0.34 2.09
C ALA A 253 -0.57 0.33 0.77
N LEU A 254 -0.67 -0.84 0.12
CA LEU A 254 -1.55 -1.05 -1.04
C LEU A 254 -3.02 -0.78 -0.69
N THR A 255 -3.45 -1.20 0.50
CA THR A 255 -4.84 -1.01 0.96
C THR A 255 -5.13 0.48 1.24
N ILE A 256 -4.16 1.25 1.75
CA ILE A 256 -4.29 2.71 1.84
C ILE A 256 -4.54 3.30 0.46
N VAL A 257 -3.72 2.98 -0.55
CA VAL A 257 -3.93 3.51 -1.91
C VAL A 257 -5.30 3.14 -2.46
N HIS A 258 -5.69 1.87 -2.30
CA HIS A 258 -7.00 1.39 -2.74
C HIS A 258 -8.14 2.20 -2.13
N ASN A 259 -8.11 2.41 -0.80
CA ASN A 259 -9.10 3.19 -0.08
C ASN A 259 -9.12 4.66 -0.52
N VAL A 260 -7.96 5.27 -0.72
CA VAL A 260 -7.86 6.68 -1.15
C VAL A 260 -8.45 6.84 -2.54
N VAL A 261 -8.16 5.92 -3.47
CA VAL A 261 -8.67 6.00 -4.84
C VAL A 261 -10.19 5.88 -4.87
N ILE A 262 -10.78 4.98 -4.07
CA ILE A 262 -12.23 4.83 -3.94
C ILE A 262 -12.84 6.10 -3.34
N TYR A 263 -12.26 6.59 -2.25
CA TYR A 263 -12.85 7.66 -1.45
C TYR A 263 -12.67 9.05 -2.07
N GLN A 264 -11.50 9.35 -2.62
CA GLN A 264 -11.18 10.66 -3.20
C GLN A 264 -11.37 10.71 -4.72
N GLY A 265 -11.39 9.55 -5.38
CA GLY A 265 -11.44 9.42 -6.82
C GLY A 265 -10.05 9.26 -7.45
N VAL A 266 -9.98 8.48 -8.53
CA VAL A 266 -8.74 8.07 -9.20
C VAL A 266 -7.89 9.23 -9.73
N HIS A 267 -8.51 10.35 -10.09
CA HIS A 267 -7.85 11.53 -10.63
C HIS A 267 -7.61 12.64 -9.59
N SER A 268 -7.83 12.35 -8.30
CA SER A 268 -7.59 13.34 -7.24
C SER A 268 -6.08 13.50 -6.98
N SER A 269 -5.66 14.71 -6.60
CA SER A 269 -4.28 14.95 -6.15
C SER A 269 -3.90 14.10 -4.94
N VAL A 270 -4.88 13.78 -4.10
CA VAL A 270 -4.70 12.89 -2.94
C VAL A 270 -4.41 11.45 -3.39
N ALA A 271 -5.06 10.95 -4.43
CA ALA A 271 -4.74 9.66 -5.02
C ALA A 271 -3.33 9.64 -5.64
N ASP A 272 -2.89 10.74 -6.27
CA ASP A 272 -1.51 10.86 -6.76
C ASP A 272 -0.48 10.82 -5.63
N MET A 273 -0.75 11.54 -4.53
CA MET A 273 0.08 11.51 -3.33
C MET A 273 0.11 10.10 -2.70
N ALA A 274 -1.02 9.40 -2.62
CA ALA A 274 -1.07 8.03 -2.12
C ALA A 274 -0.27 7.05 -3.00
N ARG A 275 -0.36 7.18 -4.33
CA ARG A 275 0.48 6.40 -5.26
C ARG A 275 1.96 6.70 -5.09
N GLN A 276 2.34 7.96 -4.86
CA GLN A 276 3.73 8.32 -4.55
C GLN A 276 4.18 7.74 -3.21
N MET A 277 3.34 7.77 -2.17
CA MET A 277 3.64 7.11 -0.88
C MET A 277 3.91 5.62 -1.08
N LEU A 278 3.10 4.92 -1.88
CA LEU A 278 3.32 3.50 -2.13
C LEU A 278 4.66 3.25 -2.84
N ARG A 279 5.04 4.08 -3.82
CA ARG A 279 6.37 3.98 -4.47
C ARG A 279 7.51 4.19 -3.47
N ASP A 280 7.39 5.20 -2.61
CA ASP A 280 8.38 5.48 -1.56
C ASP A 280 8.47 4.31 -0.56
N CYS A 281 7.33 3.75 -0.17
CA CYS A 281 7.23 2.56 0.67
C CYS A 281 7.94 1.37 0.02
N GLN A 282 7.61 1.05 -1.23
CA GLN A 282 8.22 -0.06 -1.97
C GLN A 282 9.74 0.10 -2.11
N TYR A 283 10.21 1.33 -2.33
CA TYR A 283 11.64 1.65 -2.35
C TYR A 283 12.31 1.35 -0.99
N ASP A 284 11.69 1.78 0.11
CA ASP A 284 12.23 1.52 1.45
C ASP A 284 12.21 0.04 1.82
N LEU A 285 11.14 -0.69 1.45
CA LEU A 285 11.05 -2.13 1.66
C LEU A 285 12.11 -2.88 0.84
N MET A 286 12.39 -2.43 -0.38
CA MET A 286 13.48 -2.98 -1.20
C MET A 286 14.85 -2.74 -0.56
N GLU A 287 15.13 -1.54 -0.03
CA GLU A 287 16.39 -1.26 0.68
C GLU A 287 16.55 -2.15 1.92
N LEU A 288 15.45 -2.38 2.65
CA LEU A 288 15.40 -3.29 3.79
C LEU A 288 15.67 -4.74 3.38
N GLU A 289 15.07 -5.22 2.28
CA GLU A 289 15.31 -6.56 1.74
C GLU A 289 16.76 -6.74 1.27
N GLN A 290 17.38 -5.72 0.67
CA GLN A 290 18.77 -5.77 0.22
C GLN A 290 19.74 -5.97 1.40
N CYS A 291 19.61 -5.17 2.45
CA CYS A 291 20.43 -5.33 3.66
C CYS A 291 19.79 -4.63 4.87
N LYS A 292 19.29 -5.44 5.81
CA LYS A 292 18.71 -4.98 7.08
C LYS A 292 19.66 -4.11 7.90
N ASP A 293 20.94 -4.43 7.92
CA ASP A 293 21.94 -3.70 8.71
C ASP A 293 22.18 -2.32 8.09
N CYS A 294 22.37 -2.24 6.77
CA CYS A 294 22.50 -0.96 6.07
C CYS A 294 21.23 -0.12 6.23
N TYR A 295 20.05 -0.73 6.12
CA TYR A 295 18.78 -0.04 6.33
C TYR A 295 18.69 0.52 7.76
N ARG A 296 18.98 -0.28 8.77
CA ARG A 296 18.99 0.14 10.18
C ARG A 296 19.92 1.32 10.42
N MET A 297 21.19 1.17 10.05
CA MET A 297 22.22 2.17 10.33
C MET A 297 21.98 3.48 9.58
N SER A 298 21.45 3.38 8.35
CA SER A 298 21.09 4.55 7.54
C SER A 298 19.88 5.30 8.07
N ASN A 299 19.02 4.66 8.87
CA ASN A 299 17.86 5.28 9.50
C ASN A 299 18.19 5.83 10.89
N GLU A 300 18.87 5.05 11.74
CA GLU A 300 19.20 5.48 13.10
C GLU A 300 20.14 6.70 13.10
N LYS A 301 21.16 6.71 12.23
CA LYS A 301 22.21 7.76 12.15
C LYS A 301 22.76 8.25 13.50
N SER A 302 22.65 7.43 14.54
CA SER A 302 22.99 7.76 15.92
C SER A 302 24.51 7.91 16.13
N ASP A 303 25.29 7.34 15.21
CA ASP A 303 26.74 7.31 15.25
C ASP A 303 27.32 8.03 14.00
N LYS A 304 28.29 8.91 14.22
CA LYS A 304 29.04 9.56 13.13
C LYS A 304 29.67 8.54 12.17
N TYR A 305 29.99 7.34 12.66
CA TYR A 305 30.60 6.25 11.91
C TYR A 305 29.57 5.19 11.47
N TRP A 306 28.29 5.53 11.36
CA TRP A 306 27.22 4.60 10.98
C TRP A 306 27.53 3.83 9.69
N PHE A 307 28.14 4.48 8.69
CA PHE A 307 28.51 3.83 7.43
C PHE A 307 29.80 3.01 7.54
N CYS A 308 30.63 3.22 8.57
CA CYS A 308 31.81 2.40 8.83
C CYS A 308 31.46 1.06 9.49
N LYS A 309 30.27 0.93 10.08
CA LYS A 309 29.87 -0.32 10.75
C LYS A 309 29.70 -1.46 9.72
N PRO A 310 30.25 -2.66 9.99
CA PRO A 310 30.13 -3.80 9.10
C PRO A 310 28.76 -4.47 9.21
N CYS A 311 28.29 -4.98 8.07
CA CYS A 311 27.07 -5.77 7.97
C CYS A 311 27.39 -7.26 8.13
N ARG A 312 26.36 -8.09 8.36
CA ARG A 312 26.49 -9.55 8.40
C ARG A 312 25.62 -10.21 7.32
N PRO A 313 26.20 -10.85 6.29
CA PRO A 313 27.64 -10.89 5.99
C PRO A 313 28.20 -9.52 5.55
N PRO A 314 29.52 -9.29 5.66
CA PRO A 314 30.14 -8.07 5.16
C PRO A 314 29.92 -7.83 3.68
N HIS A 315 29.67 -6.59 3.30
CA HIS A 315 29.62 -6.19 1.89
C HIS A 315 31.02 -6.23 1.27
N GLN A 316 31.09 -6.69 0.01
CA GLN A 316 32.31 -6.60 -0.77
C GLN A 316 32.68 -5.13 -0.95
N LEU A 317 33.97 -4.81 -0.77
CA LEU A 317 34.51 -3.48 -0.99
C LEU A 317 35.14 -3.42 -2.38
N VAL A 318 34.91 -2.30 -3.09
CA VAL A 318 35.44 -2.05 -4.43
C VAL A 318 35.81 -0.59 -4.62
N TYR A 319 36.66 -0.32 -5.61
CA TYR A 319 36.72 0.98 -6.24
C TYR A 319 35.81 0.96 -7.48
N ALA A 320 34.83 1.85 -7.51
CA ALA A 320 33.88 1.95 -8.62
C ALA A 320 33.99 3.31 -9.31
N LYS A 321 33.82 3.34 -10.63
CA LYS A 321 33.91 4.56 -11.44
C LYS A 321 32.59 4.83 -12.16
N GLN A 322 32.00 5.98 -11.88
CA GLN A 322 30.88 6.52 -12.65
C GLN A 322 31.39 7.42 -13.78
N LYS A 323 30.66 7.47 -14.90
CA LYS A 323 31.01 8.34 -16.03
C LYS A 323 31.14 9.80 -15.57
N GLY A 324 32.27 10.43 -15.88
CA GLY A 324 32.58 11.81 -15.46
C GLY A 324 33.23 11.96 -14.08
N PHE A 325 33.35 10.88 -13.31
CA PHE A 325 33.94 10.88 -11.97
C PHE A 325 35.18 9.96 -11.90
N PRO A 326 36.12 10.22 -10.96
CA PRO A 326 37.22 9.29 -10.72
C PRO A 326 36.74 8.01 -10.01
N TYR A 327 37.62 7.02 -9.91
CA TYR A 327 37.38 5.86 -9.05
C TYR A 327 37.18 6.28 -7.60
N TRP A 328 36.12 5.76 -6.99
CA TRP A 328 35.71 6.08 -5.63
C TRP A 328 35.45 4.80 -4.83
N PRO A 329 35.85 4.73 -3.55
CA PRO A 329 35.60 3.56 -2.73
C PRO A 329 34.11 3.36 -2.46
N ALA A 330 33.63 2.11 -2.51
CA ALA A 330 32.23 1.77 -2.31
C ALA A 330 32.02 0.37 -1.69
N LYS A 331 30.83 0.18 -1.10
CA LYS A 331 30.29 -1.12 -0.71
C LYS A 331 29.39 -1.66 -1.83
N VAL A 332 29.57 -2.91 -2.23
CA VAL A 332 28.66 -3.60 -3.15
C VAL A 332 27.46 -4.09 -2.34
N ILE A 333 26.28 -3.59 -2.68
CA ILE A 333 25.04 -3.92 -1.99
C ILE A 333 24.32 -5.07 -2.70
N ARG A 334 24.26 -5.01 -4.04
CA ARG A 334 23.70 -6.07 -4.89
C ARG A 334 24.56 -6.25 -6.14
N LEU A 335 24.69 -7.50 -6.57
CA LEU A 335 25.32 -7.88 -7.84
C LEU A 335 24.32 -8.71 -8.63
N GLU A 336 23.98 -8.27 -9.82
CA GLU A 336 23.04 -8.95 -10.72
C GLU A 336 23.47 -8.74 -12.16
N ASN A 337 23.62 -9.83 -12.93
CA ASN A 337 24.00 -9.78 -14.35
C ASN A 337 25.20 -8.85 -14.64
N GLU A 338 26.27 -8.95 -13.84
CA GLU A 338 27.50 -8.14 -13.96
C GLU A 338 27.31 -6.62 -13.74
N LEU A 339 26.13 -6.20 -13.24
CA LEU A 339 25.84 -4.87 -12.75
C LEU A 339 25.97 -4.82 -11.23
N TYR A 340 26.81 -3.90 -10.76
CA TYR A 340 27.10 -3.69 -9.35
C TYR A 340 26.30 -2.49 -8.83
N ASP A 341 25.30 -2.74 -8.00
CA ASP A 341 24.69 -1.69 -7.17
C ASP A 341 25.62 -1.41 -6.00
N VAL A 342 26.26 -0.24 -6.04
CA VAL A 342 27.24 0.18 -5.06
C VAL A 342 26.75 1.40 -4.30
N ARG A 343 27.15 1.47 -3.02
CA ARG A 343 26.99 2.65 -2.17
C ARG A 343 28.36 3.20 -1.81
N PHE A 344 28.63 4.43 -2.25
CA PHE A 344 29.94 5.06 -2.11
C PHE A 344 30.21 5.51 -0.67
N PHE A 345 31.47 5.47 -0.25
CA PHE A 345 31.93 6.16 0.96
C PHE A 345 32.01 7.68 0.72
N GLY A 346 32.03 8.47 1.78
CA GLY A 346 32.06 9.93 1.75
C GLY A 346 30.72 10.56 2.12
N SER A 347 30.69 11.89 2.19
CA SER A 347 29.62 12.65 2.85
C SER A 347 28.20 12.44 2.33
N GLN A 348 28.04 12.13 1.04
CA GLN A 348 26.71 12.00 0.42
C GLN A 348 26.21 10.55 0.34
N HIS A 349 27.08 9.56 0.59
CA HIS A 349 26.78 8.12 0.53
C HIS A 349 25.91 7.72 -0.67
N GLN A 350 26.24 8.25 -1.85
CA GLN A 350 25.47 8.10 -3.08
C GLN A 350 25.40 6.63 -3.53
N ARG A 351 24.28 6.28 -4.19
CA ARG A 351 24.05 4.98 -4.84
C ARG A 351 24.29 5.08 -6.33
N ALA A 352 24.86 4.04 -6.94
CA ALA A 352 24.93 3.93 -8.39
C ALA A 352 24.99 2.46 -8.83
N VAL A 353 24.42 2.18 -10.01
CA VAL A 353 24.60 0.90 -10.71
C VAL A 353 25.77 1.07 -11.68
N ILE A 354 26.79 0.22 -11.53
CA ILE A 354 28.07 0.32 -12.23
C ILE A 354 28.38 -1.00 -12.91
N GLU A 355 28.76 -0.96 -14.19
CA GLU A 355 29.20 -2.13 -14.94
C GLU A 355 30.55 -2.66 -14.43
N LYS A 356 30.74 -3.99 -14.47
CA LYS A 356 31.99 -4.65 -14.06
C LYS A 356 33.27 -4.06 -14.68
N SER A 357 33.22 -3.58 -15.92
CA SER A 357 34.34 -2.92 -16.61
C SER A 357 34.90 -1.72 -15.83
N HIS A 358 34.06 -1.06 -15.04
CA HIS A 358 34.33 0.11 -14.22
C HIS A 358 34.49 -0.21 -12.72
N ILE A 359 34.59 -1.50 -12.37
CA ILE A 359 34.86 -1.98 -11.02
C ILE A 359 36.30 -2.44 -10.91
N ARG A 360 36.96 -2.11 -9.80
CA ARG A 360 38.30 -2.59 -9.43
C ARG A 360 38.28 -3.16 -8.00
N PRO A 361 39.01 -4.26 -7.74
CA PRO A 361 39.14 -4.78 -6.38
C PRO A 361 39.66 -3.72 -5.41
N ILE A 362 39.19 -3.74 -4.16
CA ILE A 362 39.66 -2.78 -3.14
C ILE A 362 41.16 -2.92 -2.83
N SER A 363 41.76 -4.07 -3.11
CA SER A 363 43.18 -4.36 -2.92
C SER A 363 44.09 -3.75 -3.99
N VAL A 364 43.54 -3.19 -5.07
CA VAL A 364 44.32 -2.55 -6.13
C VAL A 364 45.13 -1.39 -5.57
N ASN A 365 46.38 -1.27 -6.02
CA ASN A 365 47.21 -0.13 -5.68
C ASN A 365 46.57 1.17 -6.20
N ILE A 366 46.19 2.05 -5.27
CA ILE A 366 45.50 3.32 -5.53
C ILE A 366 46.21 4.17 -6.58
N HIS A 367 47.54 4.13 -6.63
CA HIS A 367 48.33 4.93 -7.57
C HIS A 367 48.07 4.55 -9.03
N THR A 368 47.60 3.32 -9.29
CA THR A 368 47.25 2.85 -10.65
C THR A 368 45.91 3.39 -11.14
N LEU A 369 45.06 3.92 -10.25
CA LEU A 369 43.70 4.37 -10.57
C LEU A 369 43.63 5.81 -11.11
N GLN A 370 44.76 6.53 -11.19
CA GLN A 370 44.88 7.92 -11.68
C GLN A 370 43.83 8.88 -11.10
N VAL A 371 43.54 8.75 -9.79
CA VAL A 371 42.49 9.54 -9.14
C VAL A 371 42.99 10.91 -8.71
N LYS A 372 42.20 11.95 -8.98
CA LYS A 372 42.40 13.28 -8.38
C LYS A 372 42.02 13.25 -6.89
N ARG A 373 43.03 13.37 -6.01
CA ARG A 373 42.88 13.35 -4.54
C ARG A 373 42.28 14.64 -4.00
N THR A 374 40.99 14.83 -4.21
CA THR A 374 40.25 15.94 -3.61
C THR A 374 40.06 15.73 -2.11
N SER A 375 39.72 16.79 -1.37
CA SER A 375 39.42 16.70 0.06
C SER A 375 38.26 15.74 0.35
N ALA A 376 37.22 15.74 -0.49
CA ALA A 376 36.11 14.80 -0.41
C ALA A 376 36.55 13.35 -0.63
N TRP A 377 37.47 13.13 -1.58
CA TRP A 377 38.00 11.80 -1.86
C TRP A 377 38.84 11.26 -0.69
N ASN A 378 39.70 12.11 -0.12
CA ASN A 378 40.50 11.73 1.05
C ASN A 378 39.60 11.35 2.24
N LYS A 379 38.54 12.12 2.51
CA LYS A 379 37.56 11.78 3.56
C LYS A 379 36.85 10.45 3.31
N ALA A 380 36.50 10.14 2.06
CA ALA A 380 35.90 8.85 1.71
C ALA A 380 36.88 7.69 1.95
N CYS A 381 38.17 7.87 1.64
CA CYS A 381 39.21 6.88 1.92
C CYS A 381 39.50 6.72 3.41
N GLU A 382 39.44 7.79 4.20
CA GLU A 382 39.52 7.73 5.67
C GLU A 382 38.34 6.93 6.26
N GLU A 383 37.13 7.17 5.76
CA GLU A 383 35.92 6.43 6.16
C GLU A 383 36.02 4.94 5.78
N LEU A 384 36.51 4.62 4.58
CA LEU A 384 36.81 3.25 4.16
C LEU A 384 37.82 2.58 5.09
N LYS A 385 38.94 3.26 5.40
CA LYS A 385 39.99 2.71 6.26
C LYS A 385 39.42 2.35 7.64
N LYS A 386 38.61 3.25 8.19
CA LYS A 386 37.91 2.99 9.45
C LYS A 386 36.92 1.83 9.38
N HIS A 387 36.22 1.68 8.25
CA HIS A 387 35.37 0.52 8.01
C HIS A 387 36.17 -0.79 8.01
N GLN A 388 37.36 -0.80 7.39
CA GLN A 388 38.25 -1.97 7.37
C GLN A 388 38.79 -2.31 8.77
N GLU A 389 39.06 -1.31 9.62
CA GLU A 389 39.41 -1.52 11.03
C GLU A 389 38.27 -2.19 11.81
N PHE A 390 37.02 -1.76 11.60
CA PHE A 390 35.87 -2.42 12.23
C PHE A 390 35.63 -3.83 11.69
N LEU A 391 35.91 -4.08 10.40
CA LEU A 391 35.84 -5.43 9.83
C LEU A 391 36.87 -6.37 10.46
N SER A 392 38.12 -5.93 10.66
CA SER A 392 39.15 -6.77 11.28
C SER A 392 38.83 -7.08 12.74
N MET A 393 38.30 -6.11 13.49
CA MET A 393 37.82 -6.33 14.86
C MET A 393 36.69 -7.37 14.90
N MET A 394 35.76 -7.35 13.94
CA MET A 394 34.68 -8.35 13.88
C MET A 394 35.20 -9.75 13.55
N SER A 395 36.19 -9.86 12.65
CA SER A 395 36.79 -11.14 12.26
C SER A 395 37.58 -11.81 13.40
N ASN A 396 38.15 -11.02 14.32
CA ASN A 396 38.91 -11.55 15.46
C ASN A 396 38.03 -12.10 16.59
N HIS A 397 36.72 -11.82 16.55
CA HIS A 397 35.76 -12.21 17.58
C HIS A 397 34.86 -13.38 17.17
N GLU A 398 34.96 -13.93 15.95
CA GLU A 398 34.33 -15.21 15.64
C GLU A 398 35.21 -16.36 16.16
N PRO A 399 34.77 -17.14 17.17
CA PRO A 399 35.54 -18.30 17.61
C PRO A 399 35.63 -19.32 16.47
N ASP A 400 36.86 -19.75 16.23
CA ASP A 400 37.26 -20.67 15.16
C ASP A 400 36.61 -22.06 15.39
N HIS A 401 35.41 -22.27 14.86
CA HIS A 401 34.71 -23.57 14.88
C HIS A 401 35.35 -24.60 13.91
N ARG A 402 36.66 -24.50 13.62
CA ARG A 402 37.37 -25.42 12.73
C ARG A 402 38.31 -26.41 13.40
N ASN A 403 38.43 -26.43 14.73
CA ASN A 403 39.24 -27.44 15.43
C ASN A 403 38.46 -28.14 16.55
N MET A 404 37.57 -29.07 16.19
CA MET A 404 37.33 -30.28 16.99
C MET A 404 37.13 -31.47 16.05
N ARG A 405 38.22 -32.23 15.83
CA ARG A 405 38.14 -33.65 15.50
C ARG A 405 39.10 -34.42 16.39
N THR A 406 38.66 -35.62 16.75
CA THR A 406 39.25 -36.65 17.64
C THR A 406 38.98 -36.35 19.12
N ASP A 407 38.30 -37.21 19.87
CA ASP A 407 38.47 -38.67 19.92
C ASP A 407 37.21 -39.45 20.41
N SER A 408 37.15 -40.72 20.01
CA SER A 408 36.48 -41.91 20.58
C SER A 408 34.97 -41.98 20.93
N ASP A 409 34.21 -42.78 20.18
CA ASP A 409 33.37 -43.87 20.75
C ASP A 409 33.10 -44.98 19.69
N PRO A 410 33.18 -46.29 20.01
CA PRO A 410 33.16 -47.39 19.04
C PRO A 410 31.83 -48.16 18.99
N ARG A 411 31.47 -48.63 17.79
CA ARG A 411 30.80 -49.92 17.42
C ARG A 411 29.92 -49.70 16.16
N HIS A 412 30.30 -50.26 15.00
CA HIS A 412 29.82 -51.55 14.46
C HIS A 412 28.28 -51.58 14.27
N LYS A 413 27.67 -51.84 13.11
CA LYS A 413 28.08 -52.43 11.82
C LYS A 413 27.10 -52.00 10.72
N VAL A 414 27.61 -52.01 9.50
CA VAL A 414 26.87 -52.10 8.23
C VAL A 414 26.27 -53.49 8.12
N ASP A 415 25.03 -53.61 7.64
CA ASP A 415 24.62 -54.75 6.80
C ASP A 415 23.67 -54.25 5.70
N THR A 416 24.20 -54.31 4.48
CA THR A 416 23.49 -54.27 3.19
C THR A 416 22.78 -55.59 2.92
N LEU A 417 21.61 -55.57 2.24
CA LEU A 417 21.26 -56.40 1.07
C LEU A 417 19.84 -56.05 0.54
N SER A 418 19.69 -56.03 -0.80
CA SER A 418 18.42 -56.04 -1.59
C SER A 418 18.30 -57.42 -2.31
N PRO A 419 17.31 -57.74 -3.19
CA PRO A 419 15.93 -57.25 -3.46
C PRO A 419 14.86 -58.40 -3.56
N HIS A 420 13.61 -58.03 -3.92
CA HIS A 420 12.53 -58.80 -4.59
C HIS A 420 11.32 -59.42 -3.82
N GLN A 421 10.15 -59.25 -4.47
CA GLN A 421 8.88 -60.01 -4.49
C GLN A 421 7.67 -59.54 -3.62
N GLU A 422 6.65 -59.00 -4.30
CA GLU A 422 5.20 -59.12 -4.02
C GLU A 422 4.75 -60.61 -4.11
N PRO A 423 3.59 -61.09 -3.58
CA PRO A 423 2.26 -60.42 -3.56
C PRO A 423 1.24 -60.76 -2.42
N GLN A 424 0.11 -60.03 -2.44
CA GLN A 424 -1.29 -60.43 -2.07
C GLN A 424 -1.61 -61.18 -0.75
N HIS A 425 -2.46 -60.59 0.11
CA HIS A 425 -3.83 -61.10 0.40
C HIS A 425 -4.64 -60.23 1.38
N GLN A 426 -5.94 -60.09 1.08
CA GLN A 426 -7.00 -59.49 1.90
C GLN A 426 -7.48 -60.42 3.04
N HIS A 427 -7.83 -59.86 4.20
CA HIS A 427 -9.06 -60.15 4.98
C HIS A 427 -9.13 -59.19 6.20
N ARG A 428 -10.09 -58.26 6.28
CA ARG A 428 -11.52 -58.33 6.70
C ARG A 428 -11.72 -58.02 8.21
N LEU A 429 -12.53 -56.96 8.42
CA LEU A 429 -13.60 -56.76 9.45
C LEU A 429 -13.14 -56.77 10.92
N GLU A 430 -13.62 -55.92 11.84
CA GLU A 430 -14.99 -55.53 12.21
C GLU A 430 -14.96 -54.11 12.86
N VAL A 431 -15.82 -53.13 12.52
CA VAL A 431 -17.26 -52.90 12.84
C VAL A 431 -17.49 -52.16 14.17
N ALA A 432 -18.47 -51.23 14.09
CA ALA A 432 -19.19 -50.45 15.12
C ALA A 432 -18.51 -49.13 15.54
N ALA A 433 -18.90 -47.93 15.09
CA ALA A 433 -20.22 -47.32 14.83
C ALA A 433 -21.13 -47.23 16.07
N MET A 434 -21.36 -45.98 16.51
CA MET A 434 -22.57 -45.37 17.10
C MET A 434 -22.14 -44.28 18.10
N GLU A 435 -22.77 -43.13 18.26
CA GLU A 435 -23.74 -42.31 17.52
C GLU A 435 -24.15 -41.21 18.53
N LYS A 436 -24.56 -40.05 18.02
CA LYS A 436 -25.40 -39.01 18.68
C LYS A 436 -24.73 -38.20 19.79
N TYR A 437 -24.65 -36.87 19.72
CA TYR A 437 -25.63 -35.87 19.26
C TYR A 437 -25.02 -34.76 18.41
#